data_AF-A0A7C3ICL2-F1
#
_entry.id   AF-A0A7C3ICL2-F1
#
_cell.length_a   1.000
_cell.length_b   1.000
_cell.length_c   1.000
_cell.angle_alpha   90.00
_cell.angle_beta   90.00
_cell.angle_gamma   90.00
#
_symmetry.space_group_name_H-M   'P 1'
#
loop_
_entity.id
_entity.type
_entity.pdbx_description
1 polymer ?
#
loop_
_entity_poly.entity_id
_entity_poly.type
_entity_poly.pdbx_seq_one_letter_code
_entity_poly.pdbx_strand_id
1 'polypeptide(L)' 'MARITIEDCLKRVNNRFVIVHMANQRLKQLLKGSKPLVNAPDNKLVVIALREIAAGKVRLDEKSRKRLAEEEGTAQDTEL' A
#
# COMPACT_ATOMS: atom_id res chain seq x y z
N MET A 1 -6.94 -13.17 -15.61
CA MET A 1 -7.00 -12.30 -14.42
C MET A 1 -5.96 -12.77 -13.43
N ALA A 2 -4.82 -12.07 -13.32
CA ALA A 2 -3.72 -12.54 -12.49
C ALA A 2 -4.03 -12.31 -11.00
N ARG A 3 -4.12 -13.40 -10.23
CA ARG A 3 -4.32 -13.37 -8.77
C ARG A 3 -3.11 -12.71 -8.11
N ILE A 4 -3.35 -11.74 -7.23
CA ILE A 4 -2.37 -11.18 -6.28
C ILE A 4 -3.00 -11.36 -4.89
N THR A 5 -2.20 -11.72 -3.89
CA THR A 5 -2.71 -11.95 -2.54
C THR A 5 -2.04 -11.00 -1.54
N ILE A 6 -2.65 -10.87 -0.36
CA ILE A 6 -2.14 -9.96 0.69
C ILE A 6 -0.83 -10.50 1.25
N GLU A 7 -0.66 -11.83 1.26
CA GLU A 7 0.56 -12.51 1.70
C GLU A 7 1.79 -12.06 0.89
N ASP A 8 1.62 -11.80 -0.41
CA ASP A 8 2.71 -11.28 -1.24
C ASP A 8 3.11 -9.84 -0.88
N CYS A 9 2.15 -9.04 -0.41
CA CYS A 9 2.43 -7.70 0.09
C CYS A 9 3.08 -7.75 1.49
N LEU A 10 2.67 -8.72 2.33
CA LEU A 10 3.20 -8.92 3.67
C LEU A 10 4.68 -9.30 3.68
N LYS A 11 5.17 -10.01 2.64
CA LYS A 11 6.61 -10.28 2.46
C LYS A 11 7.46 -9.00 2.36
N ARG A 12 6.86 -7.85 2.06
CA ARG A 12 7.52 -6.55 1.92
C ARG A 12 7.22 -5.59 3.06
N VAL A 13 5.98 -5.62 3.55
CA VAL A 13 5.49 -4.71 4.59
C VAL A 13 4.77 -5.54 5.64
N ASN A 14 5.32 -5.62 6.85
CA ASN A 14 4.80 -6.51 7.90
C ASN A 14 3.50 -6.03 8.57
N ASN A 15 2.92 -4.91 8.12
CA ASN A 15 1.67 -4.37 8.66
C ASN A 15 0.60 -4.23 7.57
N ARG A 16 -0.57 -4.84 7.81
CA ARG A 16 -1.73 -4.82 6.91
C ARG A 16 -2.36 -3.43 6.75
N PHE A 17 -2.45 -2.63 7.82
CA PHE A 17 -2.96 -1.26 7.77
C PHE A 17 -2.06 -0.37 6.91
N VAL A 18 -0.75 -0.54 7.07
CA VAL A 18 0.25 0.18 6.26
C VAL A 18 0.12 -0.19 4.79
N ILE A 19 -0.09 -1.47 4.45
CA ILE A 19 -0.34 -1.91 3.06
C ILE A 19 -1.58 -1.21 2.48
N VAL A 20 -2.69 -1.15 3.24
CA VAL A 20 -3.92 -0.49 2.80
C VAL A 20 -3.69 1.00 2.55
N HIS A 21 -2.99 1.69 3.46
CA HIS A 21 -2.68 3.11 3.32
C HIS A 21 -1.77 3.37 2.10
N MET A 22 -0.73 2.56 1.92
CA MET A 22 0.15 2.62 0.76
C MET A 22 -0.61 2.39 -0.54
N ALA A 23 -1.48 1.39 -0.58
CA ALA A 23 -2.28 1.08 -1.76
C ALA A 23 -3.23 2.24 -2.11
N ASN A 24 -3.85 2.86 -1.10
CA ASN A 24 -4.73 4.03 -1.30
C ASN A 24 -3.95 5.24 -1.87
N GLN A 25 -2.80 5.57 -1.25
CA GLN A 25 -1.97 6.68 -1.71
C GLN A 25 -1.48 6.44 -3.14
N ARG A 26 -1.04 5.22 -3.45
CA ARG A 26 -0.59 4.87 -4.80
C ARG A 26 -1.73 4.87 -5.81
N LEU A 27 -2.90 4.36 -5.44
CA LEU A 27 -4.10 4.39 -6.27
C LEU A 27 -4.47 5.83 -6.66
N LYS A 28 -4.42 6.78 -5.73
CA LYS A 28 -4.65 8.21 -6.01
C LYS A 28 -3.66 8.75 -7.03
N GLN A 29 -2.40 8.31 -7.01
CA GLN A 29 -1.41 8.71 -8.02
C GLN A 29 -1.75 8.13 -9.40
N LEU A 30 -2.13 6.86 -9.46
CA LEU A 30 -2.53 6.21 -10.72
C LEU A 30 -3.79 6.86 -11.31
N LEU A 31 -4.77 7.21 -10.48
CA LEU A 31 -5.97 7.94 -10.89
C LEU A 31 -5.65 9.34 -11.44
N LYS A 32 -4.59 10.00 -10.94
CA LYS A 32 -4.08 11.27 -11.46
C LYS A 32 -3.28 11.13 -12.77
N GLY A 33 -3.20 9.92 -13.34
CA GLY A 33 -2.46 9.66 -14.58
C GLY A 33 -0.99 9.31 -14.38
N SER A 34 -0.55 9.00 -13.15
CA SER A 34 0.80 8.45 -12.94
C SER A 34 0.96 7.16 -13.73
N LYS A 35 2.13 6.98 -14.34
CA LYS A 35 2.48 5.74 -15.04
C LYS A 35 2.59 4.57 -14.04
N PRO A 36 2.01 3.40 -14.36
CA PRO A 36 2.26 2.15 -13.63
C PRO A 36 3.74 1.74 -13.72
N LEU A 37 4.27 1.22 -12.61
CA LEU A 37 5.63 0.68 -12.48
C LEU A 37 5.69 -0.82 -12.78
N VAL A 38 4.54 -1.49 -12.83
CA VAL A 38 4.39 -2.90 -13.18
C VAL A 38 3.48 -2.99 -14.40
N ASN A 39 3.89 -3.81 -15.38
CA ASN A 39 3.10 -4.02 -16.58
C ASN A 39 1.93 -4.97 -16.27
N ALA A 40 0.72 -4.43 -16.27
CA ALA A 40 -0.51 -5.17 -15.98
C ALA A 40 -1.71 -4.47 -16.65
N PRO A 41 -1.81 -4.51 -17.99
CA PRO A 41 -2.78 -3.72 -18.76
C PRO A 41 -4.24 -4.08 -18.44
N ASP A 42 -4.52 -5.34 -18.10
CA ASP A 42 -5.90 -5.81 -17.86
C ASP A 42 -6.36 -5.68 -16.41
N ASN A 43 -5.53 -5.14 -15.52
CA ASN A 43 -5.82 -5.10 -14.09
C ASN A 43 -6.42 -3.75 -13.66
N LYS A 44 -7.38 -3.79 -12.72
CA LYS A 44 -7.86 -2.58 -12.04
C LYS A 44 -6.71 -1.86 -11.33
N LEU A 45 -6.76 -0.53 -11.25
CA LEU A 45 -5.71 0.29 -10.64
C LEU A 45 -5.35 -0.14 -9.21
N VAL A 46 -6.33 -0.61 -8.42
CA VAL A 46 -6.11 -1.15 -7.07
C VAL A 46 -5.19 -2.37 -7.09
N VAL A 47 -5.41 -3.27 -8.05
CA VAL A 47 -4.60 -4.49 -8.23
C VAL A 47 -3.20 -4.13 -8.72
N ILE A 48 -3.09 -3.12 -9.58
CA ILE A 48 -1.79 -2.58 -10.02
C ILE A 48 -1.01 -2.04 -8.81
N ALA A 49 -1.64 -1.20 -7.97
CA ALA A 49 -1.00 -0.64 -6.78
C ALA A 49 -0.49 -1.74 -5.82
N LEU A 50 -1.30 -2.76 -5.53
CA LEU A 50 -0.88 -3.90 -4.70
C LEU A 50 0.27 -4.69 -5.32
N ARG A 51 0.27 -4.88 -6.64
CA ARG A 51 1.39 -5.53 -7.36
C ARG A 51 2.67 -4.71 -7.28
N GLU A 52 2.58 -3.40 -7.38
CA GLU A 52 3.75 -2.53 -7.22
C GLU A 52 4.30 -2.57 -5.79
N ILE A 53 3.44 -2.69 -4.78
CA ILE A 53 3.83 -2.88 -3.37
C ILE A 53 4.51 -4.24 -3.18
N ALA A 54 3.92 -5.34 -3.65
CA ALA A 54 4.52 -6.67 -3.59
C ALA A 54 5.87 -6.75 -4.33
N ALA A 55 6.00 -6.02 -5.45
CA ALA A 55 7.25 -5.89 -6.20
C ALA A 55 8.29 -4.97 -5.52
N GLY A 56 7.93 -4.29 -4.43
CA GLY A 56 8.82 -3.35 -3.73
C GLY A 56 9.12 -2.06 -4.50
N LYS A 57 8.29 -1.71 -5.50
CA LYS A 57 8.46 -0.51 -6.34
C LYS A 57 7.80 0.74 -5.75
N VAL A 58 6.94 0.58 -4.76
CA VAL A 58 6.29 1.67 -4.03
C VAL A 58 6.89 1.76 -2.64
N ARG A 59 7.35 2.95 -2.26
CA ARG A 59 7.94 3.23 -0.95
C ARG A 59 7.12 4.29 -0.22
N LEU A 60 6.97 4.12 1.08
CA LEU A 60 6.49 5.18 1.95
C LEU A 60 7.57 6.25 2.09
N ASP A 61 7.17 7.50 1.87
CA ASP A 61 7.95 8.66 2.27
C ASP A 61 8.04 8.72 3.80
N GLU A 62 9.14 9.30 4.31
CA GLU A 62 9.38 9.41 5.75
C GLU A 62 8.24 10.14 6.48
N LYS A 63 7.65 11.15 5.84
CA LYS A 63 6.53 11.89 6.42
C LYS A 63 5.31 10.99 6.61
N SER A 64 5.01 10.09 5.67
CA SER A 64 3.90 9.13 5.84
C SER A 64 4.23 8.01 6.81
N ARG A 65 5.49 7.58 6.90
CA ARG A 65 5.91 6.63 7.96
C ARG A 65 5.74 7.22 9.36
N LYS A 66 6.14 8.48 9.56
CA LYS A 66 5.98 9.16 10.87
C LYS A 66 4.52 9.23 11.29
N ARG A 67 3.62 9.65 10.40
CA ARG A 67 2.17 9.69 10.70
C ARG A 67 1.61 8.32 11.07
N LEU A 68 2.01 7.27 10.35
CA LEU A 68 1.56 5.90 10.64
C LEU A 68 2.10 5.38 11.98
N ALA A 69 3.35 5.73 12.34
CA ALA A 69 3.93 5.38 13.63
C ALA A 69 3.28 6.15 14.80
N GLU A 70 2.84 7.39 14.55
CA GLU A 70 2.08 8.19 15.53
C GLU A 70 0.68 7.62 15.76
N GLU A 71 -0.01 7.15 14.72
CA GLU A 71 -1.34 6.51 14.81
C GLU A 71 -1.31 5.12 15.47
N GLU A 72 -0.21 4.37 15.36
CA GLU A 72 -0.02 3.09 16.08
C GLU A 72 0.09 3.29 17.61
N GLY A 73 0.51 4.47 18.07
CA GLY A 73 0.63 4.80 19.49
C GLY A 73 -0.68 5.19 20.18
N THR A 74 -1.75 5.48 19.44
CA THR A 74 -3.02 6.00 20.01
C THR A 74 -4.11 4.95 20.22
N ALA A 75 -3.89 3.70 19.78
CA ALA A 75 -4.92 2.65 19.82
C ALA A 75 -4.88 1.76 21.08
N GLN A 76 -3.98 2.00 22.04
CA GLN A 76 -3.89 1.21 23.28
C GLN A 76 -4.65 1.81 24.48
N ASP A 77 -5.25 3.01 24.35
CA ASP A 77 -5.92 3.71 25.45
C ASP A 77 -7.46 3.76 25.30
N THR A 78 -8.09 2.64 24.98
CA THR A 78 -9.55 2.53 25.11
C THR A 78 -9.95 1.14 25.57
N GLU A 79 -9.44 0.75 26.74
CA GLU A 79 -10.11 -0.19 27.64
C GLU A 79 -10.50 0.59 28.90
N LEU A 80 -11.78 0.90 29.03
CA LEU A 80 -12.43 1.30 30.28
C LEU A 80 -13.87 0.76 30.28
#